data_AF-A0A0N0U2M8-F1
#
_entry.id   AF-A0A0N0U2M8-F1
#
_cell.length_a   1.000
_cell.length_b   1.000
_cell.length_c   1.000
_cell.angle_alpha   90.00
_cell.angle_beta   90.00
_cell.angle_gamma   90.00
#
_symmetry.space_group_name_H-M   'P 1'
#
loop_
_entity.id
_entity.type
_entity.pdbx_description
1 polymer ?
#
loop_
_entity_poly.entity_id
_entity_poly.type
_entity_poly.pdbx_seq_one_letter_code
_entity_poly.pdbx_strand_id
1 'polypeptide(L)'
;MTLSLVFVRIVCPLCNDPVPVRRGDPPDIAVGRHMDNECQSELKNPSQKIFSNRCTSKGCKIKEMVQVHCSDCGKNFCLKHRHPTDHACLGQEETTRRKRLDTLENNIKVNRRNGEIFKNYQGSISEDEALARALQASMKEVTTARQTLEAVPSGNRVRCRLS
;
A
#
# COMPACT_ATOMS: atom_id res chain seq x y z
N MET A 1 -45.51 -2.72 -22.81
CA MET A 1 -45.87 -4.16 -22.71
C MET A 1 -44.86 -4.81 -21.79
N THR A 2 -45.19 -4.93 -20.51
CA THR A 2 -44.34 -5.57 -19.51
C THR A 2 -44.27 -7.07 -19.81
N LEU A 3 -43.15 -7.49 -20.43
CA LEU A 3 -42.79 -8.89 -20.59
C LEU A 3 -42.80 -9.53 -19.20
N SER A 4 -43.92 -10.17 -18.86
CA SER A 4 -44.11 -10.88 -17.62
C SER A 4 -43.29 -12.17 -17.71
N LEU A 5 -41.98 -12.05 -17.50
CA LEU A 5 -41.07 -13.16 -17.23
C LEU A 5 -41.52 -13.76 -15.90
N VAL A 6 -42.07 -14.97 -15.95
CA VAL A 6 -42.44 -15.70 -14.73
C VAL A 6 -41.15 -16.03 -14.01
N PHE A 7 -40.93 -15.37 -12.89
CA PHE A 7 -39.70 -15.39 -12.12
C PHE A 7 -39.65 -16.68 -11.29
N VAL A 8 -39.42 -17.83 -11.92
CA VAL A 8 -38.97 -19.02 -11.19
C VAL A 8 -37.52 -18.75 -10.80
N ARG A 9 -37.29 -18.44 -9.52
CA ARG A 9 -36.00 -17.96 -9.02
C ARG A 9 -35.03 -19.13 -8.88
N ILE A 10 -34.35 -19.45 -9.97
CA ILE A 10 -33.29 -20.46 -10.02
C ILE A 10 -31.97 -19.73 -10.07
N VAL A 11 -31.03 -20.12 -9.22
CA VAL A 11 -29.75 -19.43 -9.07
C VAL A 11 -28.69 -20.19 -9.84
N CYS A 12 -27.90 -19.48 -10.64
CA CYS A 12 -26.75 -20.07 -11.33
C CYS A 12 -25.65 -20.42 -10.31
N PRO A 13 -25.09 -21.64 -10.32
CA PRO A 13 -24.03 -22.04 -9.37
C PRO A 13 -22.67 -21.40 -9.67
N LEU A 14 -22.48 -20.78 -10.84
CA LEU A 14 -21.20 -20.19 -11.25
C LEU A 14 -21.10 -18.70 -10.92
N CYS A 15 -22.18 -17.94 -11.11
CA CYS A 15 -22.21 -16.50 -10.84
C CYS A 15 -23.14 -16.08 -9.69
N ASN A 16 -23.92 -17.02 -9.13
CA ASN A 16 -24.92 -16.76 -8.10
C ASN A 16 -26.03 -15.75 -8.49
N ASP A 17 -26.16 -15.41 -9.77
CA ASP A 17 -27.25 -14.58 -10.28
C ASP A 17 -28.51 -15.40 -10.55
N PRO A 18 -29.71 -14.79 -10.39
CA PRO A 18 -30.96 -15.44 -10.76
C PRO A 18 -31.07 -15.58 -12.28
N VAL A 19 -31.32 -16.81 -12.73
CA VAL A 19 -31.49 -17.14 -14.15
C VAL A 19 -32.95 -16.94 -14.57
N PRO A 20 -33.24 -16.10 -15.59
CA PRO A 20 -34.59 -15.93 -16.10
C PRO A 20 -35.05 -17.17 -16.89
N VAL A 21 -36.15 -17.78 -16.46
CA VAL A 21 -36.75 -18.95 -17.12
C VAL A 21 -37.92 -18.50 -18.03
N ARG A 22 -37.96 -18.99 -19.27
CA ARG A 22 -39.08 -18.74 -20.20
C ARG A 22 -40.23 -19.71 -19.90
N ARG A 23 -41.48 -19.30 -20.13
CA ARG A 23 -42.64 -20.18 -19.93
C ARG A 23 -42.55 -21.38 -20.88
N GLY A 24 -42.49 -22.59 -20.33
CA GLY A 24 -42.39 -23.84 -21.09
C GLY A 24 -40.97 -24.42 -21.18
N ASP A 25 -39.92 -23.64 -20.87
CA ASP A 25 -38.56 -24.17 -20.77
C ASP A 25 -38.38 -24.83 -19.39
N PRO A 26 -37.87 -26.07 -19.30
CA PRO A 26 -37.50 -26.64 -18.01
C PRO A 26 -36.29 -25.88 -17.42
N PRO A 27 -36.17 -25.87 -16.09
CA PRO A 27 -35.19 -25.08 -15.37
C PRO A 27 -33.74 -25.39 -15.77
N ASP A 28 -33.42 -26.67 -15.98
CA ASP A 28 -32.07 -27.13 -16.34
C ASP A 28 -31.61 -26.55 -17.68
N ILE A 29 -32.52 -26.44 -18.66
CA ILE A 29 -32.22 -25.86 -19.98
C ILE A 29 -31.98 -24.35 -19.87
N ALA A 30 -32.76 -23.65 -19.04
CA ALA A 30 -32.58 -22.22 -18.82
C ALA A 30 -31.23 -21.91 -18.16
N VAL A 31 -30.84 -22.69 -17.14
CA VAL A 31 -29.52 -22.59 -16.49
C VAL A 31 -28.40 -22.95 -17.47
N GLY A 32 -28.55 -24.01 -18.26
CA GLY A 32 -27.58 -24.39 -19.29
C GLY A 32 -27.33 -23.28 -20.32
N ARG A 33 -28.41 -22.69 -20.87
CA ARG A 33 -28.30 -21.56 -21.82
C ARG A 33 -27.58 -20.35 -21.19
N HIS A 34 -27.90 -20.06 -19.94
CA HIS A 34 -27.21 -19.00 -19.19
C HIS A 34 -25.73 -19.33 -19.03
N MET A 35 -25.37 -20.55 -18.58
CA MET A 35 -23.98 -21.01 -18.45
C MET A 35 -23.20 -20.84 -19.75
N ASP A 36 -23.79 -21.19 -20.89
CA ASP A 36 -23.11 -21.19 -22.19
C ASP A 36 -22.91 -19.79 -22.79
N ASN A 37 -23.88 -18.87 -22.64
CA ASN A 37 -23.88 -17.60 -23.39
C ASN A 37 -23.90 -16.33 -22.53
N GLU A 38 -24.52 -16.38 -21.35
CA GLU A 38 -24.90 -15.18 -20.58
C GLU A 38 -24.29 -15.12 -19.17
N CYS A 39 -23.57 -16.17 -18.76
CA CYS A 39 -22.97 -16.26 -17.43
C CYS A 39 -21.71 -15.41 -17.31
N GLN A 40 -21.80 -14.35 -16.52
CA GLN A 40 -20.69 -13.44 -16.19
C GLN A 40 -19.84 -13.95 -15.00
N SER A 41 -19.84 -15.25 -14.73
CA SER A 41 -19.01 -15.80 -13.65
C SER A 41 -17.55 -15.37 -13.82
N GLU A 42 -16.86 -15.07 -12.71
CA GLU A 42 -15.45 -14.66 -12.73
C GLU A 42 -14.53 -15.68 -13.44
N LEU A 43 -14.99 -16.94 -13.50
CA LEU A 43 -14.37 -18.05 -14.23
C LEU A 43 -14.37 -17.86 -15.77
N LYS A 44 -15.35 -17.12 -16.30
CA LYS A 44 -15.50 -16.83 -17.74
C LYS A 44 -14.84 -15.53 -18.17
N ASN A 45 -14.29 -14.74 -17.23
CA ASN A 45 -13.49 -13.56 -17.53
C ASN A 45 -12.06 -14.01 -17.91
N PRO A 46 -11.65 -14.01 -19.19
CA PRO A 46 -10.26 -14.32 -19.57
C PRO A 46 -9.25 -13.28 -19.05
N SER A 47 -9.74 -12.22 -18.41
CA SER A 47 -8.94 -11.15 -17.79
C SER A 47 -8.40 -11.53 -16.41
N GLN A 48 -8.89 -12.60 -15.76
CA GLN A 48 -8.18 -13.19 -14.63
C GLN A 48 -6.86 -13.75 -15.16
N LYS A 49 -5.76 -13.05 -14.88
CA LYS A 49 -4.42 -13.39 -15.35
C LYS A 49 -3.96 -14.70 -14.71
N ILE A 50 -4.34 -15.82 -15.31
CA ILE A 50 -3.92 -17.19 -14.95
C ILE A 50 -2.37 -17.30 -14.94
N PHE A 51 -1.70 -16.48 -15.76
CA PHE A 51 -0.24 -16.31 -15.76
C PHE A 51 0.17 -14.93 -15.22
N SER A 52 0.10 -14.76 -13.90
CA SER A 52 0.51 -13.53 -13.21
C SER A 52 1.98 -13.56 -12.74
N ASN A 53 2.55 -14.74 -12.53
CA ASN A 53 3.80 -14.89 -11.77
C ASN A 53 5.04 -14.85 -12.67
N ARG A 54 5.59 -13.65 -12.86
CA ARG A 54 6.83 -13.43 -13.63
C ARG A 54 8.07 -13.78 -12.80
N CYS A 55 9.01 -14.49 -13.42
CA CYS A 55 10.32 -14.74 -12.84
C CYS A 55 11.14 -13.43 -12.70
N THR A 56 11.80 -13.26 -11.55
CA THR A 56 12.64 -12.08 -11.24
C THR A 56 14.13 -12.30 -11.58
N SER A 57 14.51 -13.48 -12.09
CA SER A 57 15.90 -13.77 -12.48
C SER A 57 16.33 -12.93 -13.68
N LYS A 58 17.60 -12.51 -13.72
CA LYS A 58 18.15 -11.67 -14.78
C LYS A 58 18.01 -12.39 -16.13
N GLY A 59 17.31 -11.77 -17.08
CA GLY A 59 17.11 -12.32 -18.43
C GLY A 59 15.98 -13.35 -18.55
N CYS A 60 15.29 -13.71 -17.46
CA CYS A 60 14.17 -14.64 -17.52
C CYS A 60 12.83 -13.91 -17.72
N LYS A 61 12.09 -14.27 -18.78
CA LYS A 61 10.75 -13.71 -19.08
C LYS A 61 9.61 -14.70 -18.85
N ILE A 62 9.92 -15.86 -18.29
CA ILE A 62 8.97 -16.96 -18.05
C ILE A 62 7.95 -16.52 -17.01
N LYS A 63 6.68 -16.86 -17.26
CA LYS A 63 5.59 -16.74 -16.29
C LYS A 63 5.12 -18.13 -15.92
N GLU A 64 5.05 -18.42 -14.64
CA GLU A 64 4.51 -19.68 -14.16
C GLU A 64 3.06 -19.50 -13.70
N MET A 65 2.28 -20.58 -13.76
CA MET A 65 0.93 -20.61 -13.19
C MET A 65 0.97 -20.58 -11.66
N VAL A 66 1.99 -21.21 -11.08
CA VAL A 66 2.19 -21.30 -9.62
C VAL A 66 3.18 -20.24 -9.15
N GLN A 67 2.91 -19.66 -7.98
CA GLN A 67 3.85 -18.77 -7.31
C GLN A 67 4.99 -19.57 -6.66
N VAL A 68 6.23 -19.35 -7.10
CA VAL A 68 7.42 -19.96 -6.50
C VAL A 68 8.26 -18.87 -5.84
N HIS A 69 8.19 -18.79 -4.51
CA HIS A 69 8.97 -17.84 -3.72
C HIS A 69 10.27 -18.47 -3.24
N CYS A 70 11.37 -17.73 -3.31
CA CYS A 70 12.63 -18.12 -2.67
C CYS A 70 12.54 -17.86 -1.15
N SER A 71 12.98 -18.82 -0.33
CA SER A 71 13.02 -18.71 1.15
C SER A 71 13.96 -17.60 1.64
N ASP A 72 15.01 -17.29 0.86
CA ASP A 72 16.05 -16.38 1.30
C ASP A 72 15.81 -14.94 0.86
N CYS A 73 15.34 -14.72 -0.37
CA CYS A 73 15.10 -13.37 -0.87
C CYS A 73 13.63 -12.99 -0.99
N GLY A 74 12.70 -13.93 -0.83
CA GLY A 74 11.25 -13.69 -0.90
C GLY A 74 10.74 -13.25 -2.28
N LYS A 75 11.58 -13.34 -3.34
CA LYS A 75 11.21 -12.98 -4.71
C LYS A 75 10.61 -14.18 -5.45
N ASN A 76 9.81 -13.88 -6.48
CA ASN A 76 9.15 -14.88 -7.32
C ASN A 76 10.06 -15.31 -8.49
N PHE A 77 10.17 -16.62 -8.72
CA PHE A 77 10.97 -17.22 -9.78
C PHE A 77 10.18 -18.29 -10.55
N CYS A 78 10.68 -18.71 -11.71
CA CYS A 78 10.17 -19.89 -12.38
C CYS A 78 10.78 -21.17 -11.79
N LEU A 79 10.25 -22.35 -12.15
CA LEU A 79 10.77 -23.63 -11.66
C LEU A 79 12.26 -23.84 -11.98
N LYS A 80 12.73 -23.31 -13.13
CA LYS A 80 14.14 -23.31 -13.54
C LYS A 80 15.06 -22.42 -12.69
N HIS A 81 14.51 -21.43 -12.01
CA HIS A 81 15.26 -20.47 -11.21
C HIS A 81 14.88 -20.51 -9.73
N ARG A 82 14.27 -21.61 -9.27
CA ARG A 82 13.81 -21.76 -7.88
C ARG A 82 14.96 -21.76 -6.87
N HIS A 83 16.10 -22.35 -7.22
CA HIS A 83 17.22 -22.51 -6.30
C HIS A 83 18.08 -21.25 -6.25
N PRO A 84 18.73 -20.95 -5.11
CA PRO A 84 19.51 -19.74 -4.92
C PRO A 84 20.71 -19.61 -5.88
N THR A 85 21.24 -20.73 -6.36
CA THR A 85 22.30 -20.80 -7.37
C THR A 85 21.86 -20.31 -8.74
N ASP A 86 20.58 -20.51 -9.09
CA ASP A 86 20.07 -20.28 -10.45
C ASP A 86 19.62 -18.83 -10.67
N HIS A 87 19.37 -18.07 -9.60
CA HIS A 87 18.92 -16.67 -9.69
C HIS A 87 19.84 -15.66 -9.00
N ALA A 88 21.07 -16.07 -8.64
CA ALA A 88 22.02 -15.24 -7.91
C ALA A 88 21.37 -14.60 -6.67
N CYS A 89 20.92 -15.45 -5.74
CA CYS A 89 20.20 -15.02 -4.55
C CYS A 89 21.03 -14.03 -3.72
N LEU A 90 20.39 -12.94 -3.29
CA LEU A 90 21.03 -11.94 -2.42
C LEU A 90 21.04 -12.36 -0.94
N GLY A 91 20.32 -13.42 -0.56
CA GLY A 91 20.21 -13.85 0.85
C GLY A 91 19.26 -12.99 1.69
N GLN A 92 18.92 -13.48 2.88
CA GLN A 92 17.98 -12.80 3.80
C GLN A 92 18.56 -11.49 4.34
N GLU A 93 19.85 -11.47 4.71
CA GLU A 93 20.47 -10.31 5.34
C GLU A 93 20.55 -9.11 4.39
N GLU A 94 21.05 -9.30 3.17
CA GLU A 94 21.17 -8.22 2.19
C GLU A 94 19.80 -7.71 1.73
N THR A 95 18.79 -8.59 1.66
CA THR A 95 17.43 -8.16 1.28
C THR A 95 16.78 -7.31 2.38
N THR A 96 16.99 -7.64 3.65
CA THR A 96 16.51 -6.79 4.77
C THR A 96 17.27 -5.46 4.82
N ARG A 97 18.59 -5.48 4.60
CA ARG A 97 19.41 -4.26 4.51
C ARG A 97 18.92 -3.34 3.40
N ARG A 98 18.70 -3.86 2.19
CA ARG A 98 18.15 -3.09 1.07
C ARG A 98 16.77 -2.53 1.36
N LYS A 99 15.86 -3.33 1.91
CA LYS A 99 14.51 -2.86 2.29
C LYS A 99 14.59 -1.67 3.26
N ARG A 100 15.49 -1.72 4.26
CA ARG A 100 15.70 -0.61 5.20
C ARG A 100 16.20 0.65 4.50
N LEU A 101 17.15 0.52 3.58
CA LEU A 101 17.65 1.64 2.79
C LEU A 101 16.56 2.24 1.89
N ASP A 102 15.77 1.39 1.22
CA ASP A 102 14.66 1.83 0.37
C ASP A 102 13.60 2.58 1.19
N THR A 103 13.26 2.13 2.41
CA THR A 103 12.35 2.88 3.29
C THR A 103 12.92 4.24 3.70
N LEU A 104 14.22 4.33 3.98
CA LEU A 104 14.85 5.60 4.31
C LEU A 104 14.80 6.57 3.11
N GLU A 105 15.14 6.08 1.92
CA GLU A 105 15.11 6.89 0.69
C GLU A 105 13.69 7.38 0.35
N ASN A 106 12.70 6.50 0.46
CA ASN A 106 11.31 6.85 0.21
C ASN A 106 10.81 7.90 1.20
N ASN A 107 11.16 7.79 2.49
CA ASN A 107 10.80 8.79 3.49
C ASN A 107 11.41 10.16 3.18
N ILE A 108 12.67 10.22 2.72
CA ILE A 108 13.31 11.47 2.28
C ILE A 108 12.57 12.07 1.09
N LYS A 109 12.21 11.25 0.08
CA LYS A 109 11.45 11.70 -1.11
C LYS A 109 10.05 12.20 -0.76
N VAL A 110 9.36 11.54 0.18
CA VAL A 110 8.03 11.99 0.67
C VAL A 110 8.17 13.30 1.43
N ASN A 111 9.17 13.44 2.29
CA ASN A 111 9.38 14.66 3.06
C ASN A 111 9.77 15.85 2.17
N ARG A 112 10.57 15.62 1.10
CA ARG A 112 10.85 16.65 0.08
C ARG A 112 9.61 17.07 -0.69
N ARG A 113 8.80 16.11 -1.16
CA ARG A 113 7.53 16.41 -1.85
C ARG A 113 6.57 17.15 -0.94
N ASN A 114 6.44 16.74 0.32
CA ASN A 114 5.59 17.43 1.28
C ASN A 114 6.11 18.84 1.60
N GLY A 115 7.43 19.05 1.64
CA GLY A 115 8.05 20.37 1.76
C GLY A 115 7.79 21.28 0.55
N GLU A 116 7.82 20.75 -0.67
CA GLU A 116 7.47 21.49 -1.90
C GLU A 116 5.96 21.79 -1.99
N ILE A 117 5.11 20.83 -1.62
CA ILE A 117 3.65 21.00 -1.59
C ILE A 117 3.25 22.04 -0.52
N PHE A 118 3.89 22.02 0.65
CA PHE A 118 3.62 22.98 1.73
C PHE A 118 4.09 24.40 1.39
N LYS A 119 5.24 24.55 0.71
CA LYS A 119 5.72 25.83 0.16
C LYS A 119 4.74 26.47 -0.85
N ASN A 120 3.95 25.66 -1.55
CA ASN A 120 2.96 26.14 -2.51
C ASN A 120 1.66 26.64 -1.84
N TYR A 121 1.39 26.30 -0.58
CA TYR A 121 0.14 26.65 0.12
C TYR A 121 0.33 27.73 1.19
N GLN A 122 1.49 27.78 1.85
CA GLN A 122 1.88 28.85 2.76
C GLN A 122 3.18 29.47 2.23
N GLY A 123 3.10 30.75 1.85
CA GLY A 123 4.17 31.49 1.17
C GLY A 123 5.55 31.26 1.79
N SER A 124 6.54 31.13 0.90
CA SER A 124 7.92 30.77 1.24
C SER A 124 8.60 31.84 2.11
N ILE A 125 8.54 31.69 3.43
CA ILE A 125 9.50 32.32 4.33
C ILE A 125 10.88 31.68 4.08
N SER A 126 11.89 32.51 3.83
CA SER A 126 13.26 32.02 3.59
C SER A 126 13.87 31.43 4.86
N GLU A 127 14.84 30.52 4.71
CA GLU A 127 15.48 29.82 5.84
C GLU A 127 16.08 30.81 6.86
N ASP A 128 16.72 31.87 6.38
CA ASP A 128 17.32 32.94 7.20
C ASP A 128 16.26 33.76 7.96
N GLU A 129 15.12 34.02 7.34
CA GLU A 129 14.02 34.75 7.96
C GLU A 129 13.32 33.93 9.05
N ALA A 130 13.16 32.61 8.83
CA ALA A 130 12.60 31.71 9.84
C ALA A 130 13.51 31.60 11.07
N LEU A 131 14.83 31.50 10.87
CA LEU A 131 15.81 31.44 11.95
C LEU A 131 15.83 32.74 12.75
N ALA A 132 15.83 33.89 12.07
CA ALA A 132 15.78 35.20 12.72
C ALA A 132 14.52 35.35 13.59
N ARG A 133 13.35 34.90 13.11
CA ARG A 133 12.10 34.91 13.89
C ARG A 133 12.17 33.98 15.10
N ALA A 134 12.75 32.78 14.96
CA ALA A 134 12.90 31.84 16.08
C ALA A 134 13.85 32.38 17.17
N LEU A 135 14.96 33.01 16.78
CA LEU A 135 15.87 33.69 17.70
C LEU A 135 15.18 34.86 18.41
N GLN A 136 14.42 35.68 17.68
CA GLN A 136 13.64 36.78 18.25
C GLN A 136 12.54 36.28 19.20
N ALA A 137 11.86 35.18 18.89
CA ALA A 137 10.85 34.59 19.75
C ALA A 137 11.48 34.07 21.06
N SER A 138 12.60 33.38 20.97
CA SER A 138 13.37 32.92 22.13
C SER A 138 13.85 34.09 23.00
N MET A 139 14.27 35.21 22.39
CA MET A 139 14.66 36.43 23.12
C MET A 139 13.47 37.11 23.80
N LYS A 140 12.28 37.06 23.20
CA LYS A 140 11.05 37.60 23.80
C LYS A 140 10.59 36.76 24.98
N GLU A 141 10.70 35.44 24.92
CA GLU A 141 10.45 34.55 26.07
C GLU A 141 11.37 34.84 27.26
N VAL A 142 12.63 35.23 27.01
CA VAL A 142 13.57 35.67 28.07
C VAL A 142 13.14 37.00 28.71
N THR A 143 12.52 37.91 27.94
CA THR A 143 12.02 39.19 28.46
C THR A 143 10.69 39.06 29.20
N THR A 144 9.77 38.20 28.73
CA THR A 144 8.49 37.94 29.39
C THR A 144 8.66 37.09 30.64
N ALA A 145 9.59 36.12 30.65
CA ALA A 145 9.98 35.40 31.86
C ALA A 145 10.69 36.31 32.89
N ARG A 146 11.38 37.36 32.45
CA ARG A 146 11.92 38.40 33.36
C ARG A 146 10.84 39.32 33.93
N GLN A 147 9.72 39.52 33.23
CA GLN A 147 8.62 40.35 33.71
C GLN A 147 7.60 39.60 34.58
N THR A 148 7.51 38.27 34.49
CA THR A 148 6.58 37.46 35.32
C THR A 148 7.17 36.95 36.64
N LEU A 149 8.44 37.26 36.96
CA LEU A 149 9.11 36.74 38.16
C LEU A 149 9.39 37.78 39.28
N GLU A 150 8.82 38.98 39.24
CA GLU A 150 8.99 39.97 40.33
C GLU A 150 8.11 39.75 41.58
N ALA A 151 7.68 38.53 41.90
CA ALA A 151 6.99 38.30 43.17
C ALA A 151 7.06 36.87 43.73
N VAL A 152 8.24 36.32 44.05
CA VAL A 152 8.35 35.31 45.13
C VAL A 152 9.71 35.44 45.85
N PRO A 153 9.76 35.45 47.21
CA PRO A 153 10.98 35.69 47.97
C PRO A 153 11.99 34.55 47.82
N SER A 154 13.27 34.92 47.75
CA SER A 154 14.43 34.04 47.62
C SER A 154 14.62 33.15 48.85
N GLY A 155 14.61 31.83 48.67
CA GLY A 155 14.89 30.85 49.73
C GLY A 155 15.40 29.51 49.21
N ASN A 156 16.72 29.30 49.36
CA ASN A 156 17.49 28.04 49.31
C ASN A 156 17.54 27.18 48.03
N ARG A 157 18.70 27.23 47.37
CA ARG A 157 19.16 26.22 46.39
C ARG A 157 19.84 25.07 47.13
N VAL A 158 19.20 23.89 47.20
CA VAL A 158 19.89 22.64 47.56
C VAL A 158 20.43 22.00 46.29
N ARG A 159 21.74 21.75 46.32
CA ARG A 159 22.61 21.26 45.26
C ARG A 159 22.38 19.75 45.05
N CYS A 160 21.88 19.32 43.90
CA CYS A 160 21.84 17.89 43.56
C CYS A 160 23.26 17.38 43.30
N ARG A 161 23.76 16.54 44.21
CA ARG A 161 24.87 15.61 43.96
C ARG A 161 24.31 14.41 43.22
N LEU A 162 24.85 14.12 42.03
CA LEU A 162 24.68 12.84 41.38
C LEU A 162 25.29 11.74 42.26
N SER A 163 24.54 10.64 42.42
CA SER A 163 25.08 9.31 42.69
C SER A 163 24.68 8.43 41.52
#